data_AF-A0A7V4NZ96-F1
#
_entry.id   AF-A0A7V4NZ96-F1
#
_cell.length_a   1.000
_cell.length_b   1.000
_cell.length_c   1.000
_cell.angle_alpha   90.00
_cell.angle_beta   90.00
_cell.angle_gamma   90.00
#
_symmetry.space_group_name_H-M   'P 1'
#
loop_
_entity.id
_entity.type
_entity.pdbx_description
1 polymer ?
#
loop_
_entity_poly.entity_id
_entity_poly.type
_entity_poly.pdbx_seq_one_letter_code
_entity_poly.pdbx_strand_id
1 'polypeptide(L)'
;MSEQLLDMSVVRIDGDTQPRTAINPGIVQEYAEAMQAGVELPPITIVHYGATYWLVDGFHRFFAHRRLNRRQIKAEVIAGELADARWLSVAANKAHGLRRSNEDKAKAVARALRLRPDLGNPAIAEHVGVSVEMVRRYRETLERHKTAQGATVAPSPTTHLGRDGKQYRARQRRRPAGGIAKNAFKPVRTGGTPARMTALNMPHDPIMGARTLIELFDADYLRALVTFLKKHLEGVAA
;
A
#
# COMPACT_ATOMS: atom_id res chain seq x y z
N MET A 1 -5.31 -31.14 4.86
CA MET A 1 -6.37 -30.20 5.26
C MET A 1 -7.55 -31.05 5.70
N SER A 2 -8.09 -30.79 6.87
CA SER A 2 -9.25 -31.53 7.40
C SER A 2 -10.39 -30.55 7.67
N GLU A 3 -11.58 -30.83 7.15
CA GLU A 3 -12.78 -30.07 7.48
C GLU A 3 -13.27 -30.44 8.88
N GLN A 4 -13.49 -29.43 9.71
CA GLN A 4 -13.93 -29.58 11.09
C GLN A 4 -14.95 -28.50 11.44
N LEU A 5 -15.88 -28.84 12.32
CA LEU A 5 -16.81 -27.88 12.90
C LEU A 5 -16.16 -27.29 14.16
N LEU A 6 -15.82 -25.99 14.12
CA LEU A 6 -15.16 -25.31 15.22
C LEU A 6 -16.10 -24.36 15.95
N ASP A 7 -15.94 -24.29 17.27
CA ASP A 7 -16.57 -23.24 18.07
C ASP A 7 -15.91 -21.89 17.73
N MET A 8 -16.72 -20.85 17.55
CA MET A 8 -16.20 -19.54 17.20
C MET A 8 -15.36 -18.91 18.31
N SER A 9 -15.56 -19.33 19.58
CA SER A 9 -14.80 -18.82 20.73
C SER A 9 -13.33 -19.22 20.71
N VAL A 10 -12.98 -20.34 20.09
CA VAL A 10 -11.58 -20.80 20.02
C VAL A 10 -10.80 -20.15 18.86
N VAL A 11 -11.50 -19.49 17.94
CA VAL A 11 -10.90 -18.87 16.75
C VAL A 11 -10.34 -17.48 17.08
N ARG A 12 -9.03 -17.35 16.91
CA ARG A 12 -8.28 -16.11 17.13
C ARG A 12 -8.09 -15.32 15.84
N ILE A 13 -8.29 -14.01 15.95
CA ILE A 13 -8.16 -13.03 14.86
C ILE A 13 -7.08 -11.97 15.13
N ASP A 14 -6.48 -11.99 16.33
CA ASP A 14 -5.45 -11.06 16.79
C ASP A 14 -4.03 -11.39 16.28
N GLY A 15 -3.89 -12.42 15.46
CA GLY A 15 -2.62 -12.89 14.91
C GLY A 15 -2.02 -12.02 13.79
N ASP A 16 -2.55 -10.84 13.50
CA ASP A 16 -2.23 -10.02 12.31
C ASP A 16 -2.45 -10.79 10.98
N THR A 17 -3.37 -11.74 10.97
CA THR A 17 -3.63 -12.59 9.81
C THR A 17 -4.56 -11.93 8.78
N GLN A 18 -5.29 -10.86 9.11
CA GLN A 18 -6.21 -10.18 8.18
C GLN A 18 -5.45 -9.46 7.04
N PRO A 19 -5.48 -9.98 5.79
CA PRO A 19 -4.76 -9.35 4.67
C PRO A 19 -5.41 -8.03 4.21
N ARG A 20 -6.72 -7.83 4.45
CA ARG A 20 -7.43 -6.64 3.98
C ARG A 20 -7.10 -5.40 4.81
N THR A 21 -7.18 -4.23 4.20
CA THR A 21 -7.07 -2.95 4.90
C THR A 21 -8.25 -2.75 5.86
N ALA A 22 -9.46 -3.09 5.41
CA ALA A 22 -10.68 -2.99 6.21
C ALA A 22 -11.67 -4.13 5.90
N ILE A 23 -12.54 -4.41 6.86
CA ILE A 23 -13.69 -5.32 6.68
C ILE A 23 -14.88 -4.46 6.25
N ASN A 24 -15.47 -4.78 5.10
CA ASN A 24 -16.66 -4.09 4.61
C ASN A 24 -17.92 -4.62 5.34
N PRO A 25 -18.63 -3.79 6.12
CA PRO A 25 -19.82 -4.21 6.87
C PRO A 25 -21.00 -4.59 5.95
N GLY A 26 -21.11 -4.00 4.75
CA GLY A 26 -22.16 -4.37 3.79
C GLY A 26 -22.04 -5.82 3.32
N ILE A 27 -20.81 -6.27 3.04
CA ILE A 27 -20.55 -7.67 2.66
C ILE A 27 -20.82 -8.63 3.83
N VAL A 28 -20.54 -8.21 5.06
CA VAL A 28 -20.88 -9.00 6.26
C VAL A 28 -22.40 -9.16 6.37
N GLN A 29 -23.16 -8.10 6.08
CA GLN A 29 -24.62 -8.13 6.09
C GLN A 29 -25.17 -9.04 4.98
N GLU A 30 -24.68 -8.91 3.75
CA GLU A 30 -25.07 -9.78 2.63
C GLU A 30 -24.83 -11.26 2.94
N TYR A 31 -23.67 -11.60 3.53
CA TYR A 31 -23.40 -12.98 3.95
C TYR A 31 -24.31 -13.43 5.09
N ALA A 32 -24.64 -12.56 6.04
CA ALA A 32 -25.55 -12.89 7.13
C ALA A 32 -26.96 -13.18 6.60
N GLU A 33 -27.46 -12.37 5.67
CA GLU A 33 -28.75 -12.58 5.00
C GLU A 33 -28.76 -13.87 4.19
N ALA A 34 -27.71 -14.13 3.41
CA ALA A 34 -27.59 -15.39 2.65
C ALA A 34 -27.59 -16.62 3.58
N MET A 35 -26.89 -16.56 4.71
CA MET A 35 -26.90 -17.63 5.71
C MET A 35 -28.27 -17.81 6.39
N GLN A 36 -29.04 -16.74 6.58
CA GLN A 36 -30.41 -16.80 7.11
C GLN A 36 -31.37 -17.41 6.07
N ALA A 37 -31.16 -17.12 4.79
CA ALA A 37 -31.89 -17.72 3.67
C ALA A 37 -31.53 -19.21 3.43
N GLY A 38 -30.64 -19.79 4.23
CA GLY A 38 -30.27 -21.21 4.15
C GLY A 38 -29.13 -21.53 3.17
N VAL A 39 -28.46 -20.51 2.62
CA VAL A 39 -27.31 -20.73 1.74
C VAL A 39 -26.13 -21.27 2.54
N GLU A 40 -25.61 -22.43 2.15
CA GLU A 40 -24.36 -22.94 2.70
C GLU A 40 -23.16 -22.20 2.08
N LEU A 41 -22.41 -21.49 2.91
CA LEU A 41 -21.17 -20.84 2.48
C LEU A 41 -19.97 -21.80 2.59
N PRO A 42 -18.93 -21.60 1.77
CA PRO A 42 -17.68 -22.36 1.89
C PRO A 42 -17.05 -22.26 3.28
N PRO A 43 -16.33 -23.29 3.73
CA PRO A 43 -15.65 -23.27 5.03
C PRO A 43 -14.63 -22.11 5.13
N ILE A 44 -14.33 -21.72 6.37
CA ILE A 44 -13.23 -20.78 6.65
C ILE A 44 -11.90 -21.53 6.71
N THR A 45 -10.79 -20.88 6.38
CA THR A 45 -9.47 -21.52 6.50
C THR A 45 -8.83 -21.12 7.82
N ILE A 46 -8.41 -22.11 8.60
CA ILE A 46 -7.76 -21.91 9.90
C ILE A 46 -6.43 -22.66 9.91
N VAL A 47 -5.43 -22.02 10.51
CA VAL A 47 -4.16 -22.67 10.87
C VAL A 47 -4.14 -22.92 12.37
N HIS A 48 -3.74 -24.11 12.77
CA HIS A 48 -3.76 -24.52 14.16
C HIS A 48 -2.39 -25.02 14.64
N TYR A 49 -2.06 -24.61 15.87
CA TYR A 49 -0.93 -25.12 16.64
C TYR A 49 -1.37 -25.42 18.07
N GLY A 50 -1.42 -26.70 18.44
CA GLY A 50 -1.70 -27.16 19.81
C GLY A 50 -3.14 -26.90 20.28
N ALA A 51 -3.38 -25.79 20.96
CA ALA A 51 -4.73 -25.36 21.38
C ALA A 51 -5.19 -24.06 20.71
N THR A 52 -4.37 -23.52 19.79
CA THR A 52 -4.60 -22.19 19.22
C THR A 52 -5.02 -22.29 17.77
N TYR A 53 -6.16 -21.68 17.42
CA TYR A 53 -6.71 -21.65 16.08
C TYR A 53 -6.64 -20.23 15.50
N TRP A 54 -5.87 -20.03 14.44
CA TRP A 54 -5.68 -18.74 13.78
C TRP A 54 -6.51 -18.67 12.50
N LEU A 55 -7.37 -17.67 12.41
CA LEU A 55 -8.14 -17.41 11.19
C LEU A 55 -7.22 -16.92 10.06
N VAL A 56 -7.21 -17.63 8.93
CA VAL A 56 -6.38 -17.30 7.76
C VAL A 56 -7.21 -16.66 6.65
N ASP A 57 -8.37 -17.24 6.33
CA ASP A 57 -9.28 -16.74 5.31
C ASP A 57 -10.75 -16.83 5.77
N GLY A 58 -11.61 -16.01 5.17
CA GLY A 58 -13.04 -16.01 5.46
C GLY A 58 -13.45 -15.08 6.59
N PHE A 59 -12.71 -13.99 6.83
CA PHE A 59 -13.05 -12.98 7.85
C PHE A 59 -14.49 -12.47 7.72
N HIS A 60 -14.96 -12.13 6.52
CA HIS A 60 -16.35 -11.69 6.32
C HIS A 60 -17.37 -12.76 6.71
N ARG A 61 -17.10 -14.03 6.38
CA ARG A 61 -17.94 -15.18 6.79
C ARG A 61 -17.93 -15.33 8.30
N PHE A 62 -16.77 -15.26 8.94
CA PHE A 62 -16.63 -15.31 10.40
C PHE A 62 -17.44 -14.19 11.08
N PHE A 63 -17.35 -12.93 10.62
CA PHE A 63 -18.13 -11.84 11.17
C PHE A 63 -19.64 -11.98 10.91
N ALA A 64 -20.05 -12.57 9.78
CA ALA A 64 -21.45 -12.85 9.49
C ALA A 64 -22.01 -13.91 10.47
N HIS A 65 -21.28 -15.00 10.72
CA HIS A 65 -21.67 -15.99 11.74
C HIS A 65 -21.77 -15.35 13.14
N ARG A 66 -20.83 -14.45 13.48
CA ARG A 66 -20.82 -13.75 14.78
C ARG A 66 -22.02 -12.84 14.92
N ARG A 67 -22.41 -12.13 13.86
CA ARG A 67 -23.59 -11.26 13.81
C ARG A 67 -24.89 -12.06 13.99
N LEU A 68 -24.93 -13.29 13.48
CA LEU A 68 -26.06 -14.21 13.63
C LEU A 68 -26.05 -15.00 14.95
N ASN A 69 -25.11 -14.73 15.87
CA ASN A 69 -24.93 -15.46 17.12
C ASN A 69 -24.82 -16.99 16.95
N ARG A 70 -24.32 -17.45 15.79
CA ARG A 70 -24.04 -18.88 15.59
C ARG A 70 -22.82 -19.26 16.42
N ARG A 71 -22.86 -20.41 17.10
CA ARG A 71 -21.76 -20.87 17.95
C ARG A 71 -20.67 -21.61 17.17
N GLN A 72 -21.05 -22.23 16.05
CA GLN A 72 -20.20 -23.11 15.29
C GLN A 72 -20.05 -22.64 13.84
N ILE A 73 -18.88 -22.91 13.27
CA ILE A 73 -18.53 -22.59 11.88
C ILE A 73 -17.77 -23.74 11.24
N LYS A 74 -18.07 -24.06 9.97
CA LYS A 74 -17.31 -25.05 9.19
C LYS A 74 -15.95 -24.46 8.84
N ALA A 75 -14.87 -25.17 9.15
CA ALA A 75 -13.50 -24.71 8.94
C ALA A 75 -12.61 -25.79 8.34
N GLU A 76 -11.79 -25.43 7.36
CA GLU A 76 -10.65 -26.21 6.89
C GLU A 76 -9.45 -25.93 7.78
N VAL A 77 -9.02 -26.94 8.53
CA VAL A 77 -7.91 -26.83 9.48
C VAL A 77 -6.61 -27.33 8.85
N ILE A 78 -5.57 -26.52 9.01
CA ILE A 78 -4.21 -26.76 8.55
C ILE A 78 -3.30 -26.75 9.78
N ALA A 79 -2.48 -27.78 9.98
CA ALA A 79 -1.48 -27.76 11.04
C ALA A 79 -0.35 -26.79 10.67
N GLY A 80 -0.02 -25.86 11.56
CA GLY A 80 1.02 -24.86 11.33
C GLY A 80 1.07 -23.79 12.41
N GLU A 81 2.14 -23.02 12.44
CA GLU A 81 2.32 -21.96 13.43
C GLU A 81 1.71 -20.63 12.98
N LEU A 82 1.76 -19.62 13.86
CA LEU A 82 1.31 -18.27 13.53
C LEU A 82 2.05 -17.69 12.31
N ALA A 83 3.33 -18.02 12.13
CA ALA A 83 4.11 -17.59 10.97
C ALA A 83 3.54 -18.16 9.66
N ASP A 84 3.12 -19.43 9.67
CA ASP A 84 2.48 -20.09 8.54
C ASP A 84 1.09 -19.50 8.28
N ALA A 85 0.32 -19.23 9.34
CA ALA A 85 -0.99 -18.57 9.26
C ALA A 85 -0.89 -17.21 8.56
N ARG A 86 0.11 -16.39 8.94
CA ARG A 86 0.38 -15.09 8.32
C ARG A 86 0.85 -15.24 6.88
N TRP A 87 1.67 -16.24 6.58
CA TRP A 87 2.14 -16.48 5.21
C TRP A 87 1.01 -16.92 4.28
N LEU A 88 0.15 -17.84 4.74
CA LEU A 88 -1.00 -18.32 4.00
C LEU A 88 -2.05 -17.23 3.80
N SER A 89 -2.26 -16.35 4.79
CA SER A 89 -3.28 -15.29 4.68
C SER A 89 -2.94 -14.25 3.62
N VAL A 90 -1.64 -14.03 3.38
CA VAL A 90 -1.16 -13.16 2.30
C VAL A 90 -1.43 -13.74 0.91
N ALA A 91 -1.55 -15.07 0.77
CA ALA A 91 -1.97 -15.74 -0.47
C ALA A 91 -3.49 -15.92 -0.59
N ALA A 92 -4.21 -15.89 0.54
CA ALA A 92 -5.67 -16.07 0.58
C ALA A 92 -6.41 -14.99 -0.22
N ASN A 93 -7.33 -15.39 -1.13
CA ASN A 93 -8.02 -14.57 -2.15
C ASN A 93 -7.26 -14.37 -3.48
N LYS A 94 -6.26 -15.20 -3.80
CA LYS A 94 -5.65 -15.27 -5.16
C LYS A 94 -6.59 -15.88 -6.20
N ALA A 95 -7.40 -16.88 -5.82
CA ALA A 95 -8.21 -17.68 -6.76
C ALA A 95 -9.73 -17.44 -6.65
N HIS A 96 -10.26 -17.27 -5.43
CA HIS A 96 -11.71 -17.14 -5.19
C HIS A 96 -12.01 -16.10 -4.10
N GLY A 97 -13.16 -15.42 -4.18
CA GLY A 97 -13.59 -14.38 -3.25
C GLY A 97 -13.62 -12.97 -3.84
N LEU A 98 -14.01 -11.97 -3.04
CA LEU A 98 -14.08 -10.57 -3.47
C LEU A 98 -12.68 -10.09 -3.90
N ARG A 99 -12.58 -9.56 -5.14
CA ARG A 99 -11.34 -9.03 -5.72
C ARG A 99 -10.62 -8.09 -4.74
N ARG A 100 -9.32 -8.34 -4.53
CA ARG A 100 -8.46 -7.47 -3.72
C ARG A 100 -8.33 -6.09 -4.35
N SER A 101 -8.44 -5.05 -3.53
CA SER A 101 -8.10 -3.69 -3.95
C SER A 101 -6.59 -3.53 -4.20
N ASN A 102 -6.18 -2.44 -4.85
CA ASN A 102 -4.76 -2.16 -5.03
C ASN A 102 -4.04 -1.92 -3.68
N GLU A 103 -4.75 -1.38 -2.69
CA GLU A 103 -4.24 -1.20 -1.32
C GLU A 103 -4.07 -2.54 -0.60
N ASP A 104 -5.02 -3.47 -0.74
CA ASP A 104 -4.89 -4.82 -0.17
C ASP A 104 -3.70 -5.56 -0.77
N LYS A 105 -3.47 -5.42 -2.09
CA LYS A 105 -2.29 -5.99 -2.77
C LYS A 105 -0.99 -5.37 -2.24
N ALA A 106 -0.96 -4.05 -2.03
CA ALA A 106 0.19 -3.35 -1.46
C ALA A 106 0.51 -3.84 -0.05
N LYS A 107 -0.52 -3.93 0.82
CA LYS A 107 -0.40 -4.41 2.19
C LYS A 107 0.09 -5.86 2.23
N ALA A 108 -0.47 -6.72 1.37
CA ALA A 108 -0.05 -8.11 1.23
C ALA A 108 1.43 -8.25 0.82
N VAL A 109 1.88 -7.47 -0.17
CA VAL A 109 3.30 -7.46 -0.60
C VAL A 109 4.23 -6.97 0.52
N ALA A 110 3.87 -5.88 1.20
CA ALA A 110 4.67 -5.35 2.30
C ALA A 110 4.81 -6.36 3.45
N ARG A 111 3.72 -7.07 3.78
CA ARG A 111 3.74 -8.15 4.78
C ARG A 111 4.59 -9.34 4.34
N ALA A 112 4.45 -9.79 3.09
CA ALA A 112 5.25 -10.89 2.55
C ALA A 112 6.76 -10.61 2.66
N LEU A 113 7.17 -9.39 2.31
CA LEU A 113 8.57 -8.95 2.36
C LEU A 113 9.13 -8.90 3.80
N ARG A 114 8.28 -8.68 4.80
CA ARG A 114 8.66 -8.70 6.23
C ARG A 114 8.74 -10.12 6.78
N LEU A 115 7.82 -10.99 6.39
CA LEU A 115 7.76 -12.39 6.86
C LEU A 115 8.90 -13.23 6.29
N ARG A 116 9.21 -13.04 5.00
CA ARG A 116 10.20 -13.84 4.27
C ARG A 116 11.15 -12.95 3.45
N PRO A 117 12.05 -12.21 4.12
CA PRO A 117 13.00 -11.32 3.44
C PRO A 117 14.03 -12.08 2.58
N ASP A 118 14.25 -13.36 2.89
CA ASP A 118 15.11 -14.32 2.21
C ASP A 118 14.64 -14.70 0.80
N LEU A 119 13.33 -14.68 0.56
CA LEU A 119 12.75 -15.09 -0.72
C LEU A 119 13.02 -14.09 -1.84
N GLY A 120 13.24 -14.61 -3.05
CA GLY A 120 13.34 -13.80 -4.27
C GLY A 120 12.03 -13.10 -4.63
N ASN A 121 12.12 -11.97 -5.34
CA ASN A 121 10.94 -11.25 -5.84
C ASN A 121 9.96 -12.15 -6.63
N PRO A 122 10.41 -13.09 -7.49
CA PRO A 122 9.50 -13.98 -8.22
C PRO A 122 8.68 -14.90 -7.30
N ALA A 123 9.30 -15.46 -6.26
CA ALA A 123 8.63 -16.35 -5.31
C ALA A 123 7.55 -15.60 -4.52
N ILE A 124 7.85 -14.37 -4.08
CA ILE A 124 6.88 -13.53 -3.38
C ILE A 124 5.74 -13.11 -4.33
N ALA A 125 6.07 -12.70 -5.56
CA ALA A 125 5.08 -12.27 -6.54
C ALA A 125 4.11 -13.39 -6.90
N GLU A 126 4.62 -14.61 -7.08
CA GLU A 126 3.81 -15.79 -7.36
C GLU A 126 2.92 -16.15 -6.16
N HIS A 127 3.47 -16.15 -4.94
CA HIS A 127 2.71 -16.46 -3.72
C HIS A 127 1.57 -15.48 -3.49
N VAL A 128 1.83 -14.17 -3.59
CA VAL A 128 0.81 -13.13 -3.36
C VAL A 128 -0.16 -13.00 -4.55
N GLY A 129 0.30 -13.29 -5.78
CA GLY A 129 -0.48 -13.10 -7.01
C GLY A 129 -0.39 -11.67 -7.56
N VAL A 130 0.80 -11.08 -7.55
CA VAL A 130 1.08 -9.74 -8.10
C VAL A 130 2.22 -9.79 -9.11
N SER A 131 2.48 -8.67 -9.82
CA SER A 131 3.64 -8.59 -10.71
C SER A 131 4.96 -8.53 -9.92
N VAL A 132 6.01 -9.12 -10.48
CA VAL A 132 7.38 -9.07 -9.92
C VAL A 132 7.85 -7.63 -9.75
N GLU A 133 7.45 -6.73 -10.66
CA GLU A 133 7.80 -5.31 -10.62
C GLU A 133 7.15 -4.59 -9.44
N MET A 134 5.91 -4.95 -9.07
CA MET A 134 5.27 -4.41 -7.87
C MET A 134 6.07 -4.80 -6.62
N VAL A 135 6.45 -6.08 -6.48
CA VAL A 135 7.26 -6.55 -5.35
C VAL A 135 8.59 -5.80 -5.28
N ARG A 136 9.26 -5.64 -6.43
CA ARG A 136 10.51 -4.90 -6.53
C ARG A 136 10.36 -3.46 -6.05
N ARG A 137 9.36 -2.72 -6.55
CA ARG A 137 9.10 -1.32 -6.15
C ARG A 137 8.86 -1.20 -4.65
N TYR A 138 8.06 -2.09 -4.07
CA TYR A 138 7.79 -2.07 -2.62
C TYR A 138 9.02 -2.42 -1.78
N ARG A 139 9.85 -3.38 -2.24
CA ARG A 139 11.13 -3.70 -1.60
C ARG A 139 12.07 -2.49 -1.61
N GLU A 140 12.21 -1.81 -2.74
CA GLU A 140 13.03 -0.58 -2.85
C GLU A 140 12.51 0.57 -1.97
N THR A 141 11.19 0.70 -1.80
CA THR A 141 10.59 1.69 -0.90
C THR A 141 10.87 1.35 0.57
N LEU A 142 10.69 0.09 0.98
CA LEU A 142 10.97 -0.36 2.35
C LEU A 142 12.44 -0.14 2.74
N GLU A 143 13.38 -0.46 1.84
CA GLU A 143 14.81 -0.23 2.10
C GLU A 143 15.14 1.26 2.22
N ARG A 144 14.55 2.13 1.39
CA ARG A 144 14.71 3.60 1.50
C ARG A 144 14.18 4.15 2.83
N HIS A 145 13.04 3.65 3.30
CA HIS A 145 12.48 4.06 4.60
C HIS A 145 13.36 3.61 5.78
N LYS A 146 14.02 2.44 5.68
CA LYS A 146 14.99 2.00 6.71
C LYS A 146 16.23 2.89 6.76
N THR A 147 16.79 3.25 5.60
CA THR A 147 17.97 4.15 5.53
C THR A 147 17.66 5.55 6.06
N ALA A 148 16.44 6.06 5.84
CA ALA A 148 16.01 7.38 6.33
C ALA A 148 15.75 7.44 7.84
N GLN A 149 15.49 6.29 8.50
CA GLN A 149 15.20 6.22 9.95
C GLN A 149 16.43 5.92 10.82
N GLY A 150 17.66 6.08 10.29
CA GLY A 150 18.89 5.97 11.07
C GLY A 150 19.24 4.55 11.57
N ALA A 151 18.49 3.52 11.15
CA ALA A 151 18.84 2.13 11.42
C ALA A 151 20.07 1.75 10.58
N THR A 152 21.16 1.33 11.24
CA THR A 152 22.35 0.77 10.58
C THR A 152 21.92 -0.38 9.66
N VAL A 153 22.05 -0.14 8.36
CA VAL A 153 21.63 -1.08 7.31
C VAL A 153 22.54 -2.29 7.36
N ALA A 154 22.05 -3.42 7.89
CA ALA A 154 22.52 -4.71 7.43
C ALA A 154 22.22 -4.75 5.92
N PRO A 155 23.23 -4.92 5.04
CA PRO A 155 23.01 -4.90 3.60
C PRO A 155 21.95 -5.94 3.25
N SER A 156 21.00 -5.59 2.36
CA SER A 156 20.01 -6.53 1.86
C SER A 156 20.72 -7.84 1.48
N PRO A 157 20.18 -9.02 1.82
CA PRO A 157 20.88 -10.28 1.63
C PRO A 157 21.37 -10.36 0.17
N THR A 158 22.68 -10.52 0.02
CA THR A 158 23.37 -10.49 -1.29
C THR A 158 22.93 -11.65 -2.19
N THR A 159 22.15 -12.57 -1.62
CA THR A 159 21.72 -13.82 -2.21
C THR A 159 20.23 -14.04 -1.88
N HIS A 160 19.43 -14.32 -2.89
CA HIS A 160 18.02 -14.70 -2.73
C HIS A 160 17.82 -16.17 -3.05
N LEU A 161 16.98 -16.84 -2.26
CA LEU A 161 16.56 -18.21 -2.53
C LEU A 161 15.49 -18.19 -3.63
N GLY A 162 15.80 -18.84 -4.75
CA GLY A 162 14.82 -19.16 -5.79
C GLY A 162 14.03 -20.43 -5.43
N ARG A 163 12.93 -20.65 -6.15
CA ARG A 163 12.07 -21.84 -6.00
C ARG A 163 12.83 -23.16 -6.13
N ASP A 164 13.87 -23.18 -6.96
CA ASP A 164 14.68 -24.36 -7.27
C ASP A 164 15.71 -24.70 -6.16
N GLY A 165 15.64 -24.03 -5.00
CA GLY A 165 16.67 -24.10 -3.96
C GLY A 165 17.98 -23.38 -4.32
N LYS A 166 18.06 -22.82 -5.53
CA LYS A 166 19.25 -22.15 -6.05
C LYS A 166 19.37 -20.74 -5.49
N GLN A 167 20.58 -20.40 -5.08
CA GLN A 167 20.97 -19.09 -4.58
C GLN A 167 21.34 -18.16 -5.74
N TYR A 168 20.57 -17.10 -5.93
CA TYR A 168 20.86 -16.07 -6.94
C TYR A 168 21.47 -14.84 -6.29
N ARG A 169 22.67 -14.44 -6.74
CA ARG A 169 23.24 -13.14 -6.35
C ARG A 169 22.33 -12.02 -6.83
N ALA A 170 21.97 -11.11 -5.93
CA ALA A 170 21.24 -9.90 -6.29
C ALA A 170 22.07 -9.14 -7.34
N ARG A 171 21.51 -8.97 -8.55
CA ARG A 171 22.19 -8.28 -9.65
C ARG A 171 22.42 -6.84 -9.21
N GLN A 172 23.66 -6.49 -8.88
CA GLN A 172 24.02 -5.12 -8.56
C GLN A 172 23.54 -4.24 -9.72
N ARG A 173 22.79 -3.21 -9.36
CA ARG A 173 22.20 -2.27 -10.30
C ARG A 173 23.37 -1.60 -11.04
N ARG A 174 23.69 -2.05 -12.25
CA ARG A 174 24.53 -1.26 -13.15
C ARG A 174 23.81 0.05 -13.33
N ARG A 175 24.42 1.14 -12.85
CA ARG A 175 23.92 2.49 -13.13
C ARG A 175 23.69 2.55 -14.64
N PRO A 176 22.49 2.90 -15.14
CA PRO A 176 22.36 3.15 -16.56
C PRO A 176 23.44 4.18 -16.92
N ALA A 177 24.18 3.93 -17.99
CA ALA A 177 25.14 4.88 -18.52
C ALA A 177 24.39 6.07 -19.17
N GLY A 178 23.55 6.74 -18.38
CA GLY A 178 22.86 7.96 -18.74
C GLY A 178 23.71 9.14 -18.30
N GLY A 179 24.86 9.31 -18.94
CA GLY A 179 25.56 10.59 -18.93
C GLY A 179 24.93 11.49 -19.96
N ILE A 180 24.64 12.75 -19.60
CA ILE A 180 24.40 13.81 -20.58
C ILE A 180 25.62 13.82 -21.52
N ALA A 181 25.40 13.70 -22.84
CA ALA A 181 26.48 13.66 -23.83
C ALA A 181 27.49 14.80 -23.59
N LYS A 182 28.77 14.61 -23.92
CA LYS A 182 29.84 15.59 -23.62
C LYS A 182 29.51 17.02 -24.09
N ASN A 183 28.66 17.15 -25.12
CA ASN A 183 28.24 18.43 -25.72
C ASN A 183 26.76 18.76 -25.52
N ALA A 184 26.02 18.03 -24.68
CA ALA A 184 24.61 18.34 -24.46
C ALA A 184 24.47 19.53 -23.50
N PHE A 185 23.64 20.49 -23.91
CA PHE A 185 23.31 21.69 -23.15
C PHE A 185 22.86 21.31 -21.73
N LYS A 186 23.64 21.74 -20.74
CA LYS A 186 23.32 21.52 -19.32
C LYS A 186 22.55 22.75 -18.84
N PRO A 187 21.22 22.69 -18.65
CA PRO A 187 20.51 23.81 -18.07
C PRO A 187 21.04 24.03 -16.65
N VAL A 188 21.70 25.17 -16.43
CA VAL A 188 22.11 25.62 -15.10
C VAL A 188 20.83 26.03 -14.38
N ARG A 189 20.24 25.10 -13.64
CA ARG A 189 19.20 25.44 -12.67
C ARG A 189 19.92 25.99 -11.45
N THR A 190 20.12 27.31 -11.43
CA THR A 190 20.48 28.01 -10.20
C THR A 190 19.37 27.70 -9.18
N GLY A 191 19.74 27.07 -8.07
CA GLY A 191 18.82 26.72 -6.99
C GLY A 191 18.41 27.97 -6.23
N GLY A 192 17.57 28.80 -6.83
CA GLY A 192 16.84 29.84 -6.09
C GLY A 192 15.72 29.20 -5.29
N THR A 193 15.53 29.64 -4.05
CA THR A 193 14.33 29.31 -3.29
C THR A 193 13.13 29.79 -4.11
N PRO A 194 12.14 28.93 -4.43
CA PRO A 194 10.98 29.37 -5.17
C PRO A 194 10.28 30.48 -4.38
N ALA A 195 9.99 31.61 -5.04
CA ALA A 195 9.21 32.67 -4.43
C ALA A 195 7.87 32.10 -3.97
N ARG A 196 7.36 32.57 -2.82
CA ARG A 196 6.02 32.19 -2.36
C ARG A 196 5.01 32.66 -3.40
N MET A 197 4.18 31.74 -3.91
CA MET A 197 3.16 32.02 -4.92
C MET A 197 1.78 31.93 -4.29
N THR A 198 0.92 32.90 -4.61
CA THR A 198 -0.51 32.87 -4.27
C THR A 198 -1.28 32.56 -5.56
N ALA A 199 -2.10 31.51 -5.56
CA ALA A 199 -2.97 31.20 -6.70
C ALA A 199 -4.11 32.22 -6.76
N LEU A 200 -4.26 32.93 -7.88
CA LEU A 200 -5.21 34.01 -8.05
C LEU A 200 -5.97 33.88 -9.38
N ASN A 201 -7.30 33.91 -9.29
CA ASN A 201 -8.17 34.10 -10.45
C ASN A 201 -8.61 35.57 -10.49
N MET A 202 -8.26 36.28 -11.57
CA MET A 202 -8.62 37.69 -11.73
C MET A 202 -9.89 37.84 -12.58
N PRO A 203 -10.91 38.54 -12.09
CA PRO A 203 -12.03 39.00 -12.92
C PRO A 203 -11.53 39.87 -14.08
N HIS A 204 -12.25 39.84 -15.21
CA HIS A 204 -11.94 40.70 -16.37
C HIS A 204 -12.31 42.17 -16.12
N ASP A 205 -13.16 42.46 -15.13
CA ASP A 205 -13.47 43.82 -14.71
C ASP A 205 -12.32 44.40 -13.86
N PRO A 206 -11.71 45.53 -14.26
CA PRO A 206 -10.54 46.08 -13.60
C PRO A 206 -10.81 46.55 -12.16
N ILE A 207 -12.03 47.00 -11.85
CA ILE A 207 -12.39 47.47 -10.51
C ILE A 207 -12.47 46.29 -9.54
N MET A 208 -13.16 45.22 -9.94
CA MET A 208 -13.22 43.97 -9.16
C MET A 208 -11.85 43.28 -9.05
N GLY A 209 -11.04 43.33 -10.11
CA GLY A 209 -9.65 42.86 -10.08
C GLY A 209 -8.81 43.59 -9.02
N ALA A 210 -8.89 44.93 -8.99
CA ALA A 210 -8.17 45.72 -7.99
C ALA A 210 -8.61 45.40 -6.55
N ARG A 211 -9.92 45.21 -6.31
CA ARG A 211 -10.44 44.80 -4.99
C ARG A 211 -9.87 43.45 -4.55
N THR A 212 -9.83 42.47 -5.47
CA THR A 212 -9.29 41.14 -5.19
C THR A 212 -7.81 41.19 -4.80
N LEU A 213 -7.03 42.08 -5.44
CA LEU A 213 -5.63 42.29 -5.08
C LEU A 213 -5.46 42.94 -3.71
N ILE A 214 -6.31 43.91 -3.35
CA ILE A 214 -6.30 44.57 -2.04
C ILE A 214 -6.62 43.60 -0.90
N GLU A 215 -7.49 42.62 -1.13
CA GLU A 215 -7.86 41.62 -0.14
C GLU A 215 -6.75 40.59 0.12
N LEU A 216 -5.98 40.23 -0.92
CA LEU A 216 -5.04 39.10 -0.87
C LEU A 216 -3.59 39.48 -0.57
N PHE A 217 -3.21 40.75 -0.76
CA PHE A 217 -1.83 41.21 -0.61
C PHE A 217 -1.71 42.44 0.29
N ASP A 218 -0.55 42.60 0.91
CA ASP A 218 -0.29 43.76 1.76
C ASP A 218 -0.08 45.06 0.95
N ALA A 219 -0.21 46.20 1.64
CA ALA A 219 -0.15 47.52 1.02
C ALA A 219 1.22 47.82 0.39
N ASP A 220 2.31 47.26 0.91
CA ASP A 220 3.66 47.51 0.42
C ASP A 220 3.95 46.77 -0.88
N TYR A 221 3.50 45.51 -0.97
CA TYR A 221 3.51 44.72 -2.19
C TYR A 221 2.70 45.41 -3.29
N LEU A 222 1.49 45.87 -2.97
CA LEU A 222 0.61 46.51 -3.96
C LEU A 222 1.18 47.82 -4.49
N ARG A 223 1.81 48.63 -3.63
CA ARG A 223 2.50 49.85 -4.08
C ARG A 223 3.64 49.52 -5.04
N ALA A 224 4.49 48.55 -4.70
CA ALA A 224 5.59 48.11 -5.55
C ALA A 224 5.09 47.54 -6.89
N LEU A 225 4.01 46.74 -6.85
CA LEU A 225 3.36 46.18 -8.03
C LEU A 225 2.86 47.27 -8.97
N VAL A 226 2.17 48.29 -8.45
CA VAL A 226 1.67 49.42 -9.25
C VAL A 226 2.83 50.19 -9.89
N THR A 227 3.91 50.46 -9.16
CA THR A 227 5.10 51.11 -9.71
C THR A 227 5.71 50.31 -10.86
N PHE A 228 5.83 48.98 -10.69
CA PHE A 228 6.36 48.10 -11.72
C PHE A 228 5.46 48.04 -12.95
N LEU A 229 4.14 47.84 -12.75
CA LEU A 229 3.16 47.81 -13.83
C LEU A 229 3.15 49.12 -14.62
N LYS A 230 3.20 50.27 -13.93
CA LYS A 230 3.28 51.58 -14.56
C LYS A 230 4.53 51.71 -15.43
N LYS A 231 5.71 51.38 -14.88
CA LYS A 231 6.98 51.39 -15.62
C LYS A 231 6.93 50.50 -16.86
N HIS A 232 6.32 49.32 -16.73
CA HIS A 232 6.16 48.36 -17.83
C HIS A 232 5.22 48.88 -18.93
N LEU A 233 4.08 49.47 -18.56
CA LEU A 233 3.11 50.03 -19.50
C LEU A 233 3.64 51.28 -20.23
N GLU A 234 4.53 52.04 -19.58
CA GLU A 234 5.22 53.20 -20.18
C GLU A 234 6.38 52.78 -21.11
N GLY A 235 6.60 51.48 -21.33
CA GLY A 235 7.61 50.96 -22.27
C GLY A 235 9.05 51.08 -21.78
N VAL A 236 9.25 51.53 -20.54
CA VAL A 236 10.56 51.55 -19.90
C VAL A 236 10.81 50.14 -19.36
N ALA A 237 11.49 49.29 -20.13
CA ALA A 237 11.79 47.92 -19.71
C ALA A 237 12.38 47.91 -18.28
N ALA A 238 11.84 47.01 -17.45
CA ALA A 238 12.20 46.88 -16.05
C ALA A 238 13.68 46.53 -15.89
#